data_AF-A0A920FGH2-F1
#
_entry.id   AF-A0A920FGH2-F1
#
_cell.length_a   1.000
_cell.length_b   1.000
_cell.length_c   1.000
_cell.angle_alpha   90.00
_cell.angle_beta   90.00
_cell.angle_gamma   90.00
#
_symmetry.space_group_name_H-M   'P 1'
#
loop_
_entity.id
_entity.type
_entity.pdbx_description
1 polymer ?
#
loop_
_entity_poly.entity_id
_entity_poly.type
_entity_poly.pdbx_seq_one_letter_code
_entity_poly.pdbx_strand_id
1 'polypeptide(L)'
;MNLKILFTFSLLWLFNGAFSNNLNYKILDGEWEVVFDTLNKSGSHNIEDIKQIFDSIEPVKINVPSCLETYRKDYEGVAIYRKSFFVQEDWRSTNIEIQFEAVNYIAEVWLNNEVVGTHKGGYSPFSFRINETIEIGDTNTLFVRVVTPIILTNQRIDGLGRYEVPSWRGAINGGIWQSVALKSFGKIKIQDVFIKPNYKDHSVVMELEMENTTESKKQ
;
A
#
# COMPACT_ATOMS: atom_id res chain seq x y z
N MET A 1 -14.59 24.80 56.10
CA MET A 1 -13.38 25.19 55.35
C MET A 1 -12.55 23.95 55.08
N ASN A 2 -12.71 23.35 53.89
CA ASN A 2 -11.61 22.87 53.06
C ASN A 2 -12.19 22.39 51.72
N LEU A 3 -11.74 23.11 50.70
CA LEU A 3 -12.19 23.17 49.33
C LEU A 3 -11.65 21.94 48.57
N LYS A 4 -12.50 21.14 47.94
CA LYS A 4 -12.09 20.24 46.87
C LYS A 4 -12.55 20.84 45.55
N ILE A 5 -11.59 21.38 44.82
CA ILE A 5 -11.75 21.96 43.49
C ILE A 5 -12.11 20.82 42.53
N LEU A 6 -13.33 20.83 42.02
CA LEU A 6 -13.72 20.09 40.83
C LEU A 6 -13.02 20.73 39.64
N PHE A 7 -12.18 19.97 38.91
CA PHE A 7 -11.86 20.34 37.54
C PHE A 7 -12.97 19.81 36.63
N THR A 8 -13.97 20.66 36.41
CA THR A 8 -14.90 20.53 35.29
C THR A 8 -14.13 20.75 33.99
N PHE A 9 -14.10 19.76 33.12
CA PHE A 9 -13.64 19.92 31.73
C PHE A 9 -14.65 20.80 30.98
N SER A 10 -14.46 22.11 31.05
CA SER A 10 -15.19 23.09 30.26
C SER A 10 -14.19 23.88 29.43
N LEU A 11 -13.76 23.34 28.29
CA LEU A 11 -13.40 24.11 27.09
C LEU A 11 -13.19 23.16 25.90
N LEU A 12 -14.19 23.03 25.04
CA LEU A 12 -14.01 22.60 23.64
C LEU A 12 -15.27 22.90 22.83
N TRP A 13 -15.62 24.18 22.75
CA TRP A 13 -16.43 24.69 21.65
C TRP A 13 -15.78 25.98 21.18
N LEU A 14 -14.98 25.85 20.12
CA LEU A 14 -14.77 26.79 19.00
C LEU A 14 -13.55 26.32 18.19
N PHE A 15 -13.67 25.13 17.60
CA PHE A 15 -13.07 24.87 16.29
C PHE A 15 -14.21 24.45 15.36
N ASN A 16 -15.09 25.40 15.04
CA ASN A 16 -15.83 25.37 13.76
C ASN A 16 -14.87 25.83 12.65
N GLY A 17 -13.72 25.18 12.56
CA GLY A 17 -12.99 25.08 11.30
C GLY A 17 -13.46 23.77 10.71
N ALA A 18 -14.02 23.80 9.51
CA ALA A 18 -14.46 22.60 8.81
C ALA A 18 -13.32 21.57 8.77
N PHE A 19 -13.28 20.65 9.75
CA PHE A 19 -12.72 19.33 9.53
C PHE A 19 -13.72 18.65 8.61
N SER A 20 -13.66 19.02 7.33
CA SER A 20 -14.25 18.18 6.31
C SER A 20 -13.65 16.79 6.52
N ASN A 21 -14.51 15.79 6.64
CA ASN A 21 -14.13 14.38 6.59
C ASN A 21 -13.57 14.10 5.18
N ASN A 22 -12.38 14.63 4.87
CA ASN A 22 -11.68 14.46 3.60
C ASN A 22 -10.95 13.10 3.58
N LEU A 23 -11.58 12.06 4.13
CA LEU A 23 -11.14 10.69 3.95
C LEU A 23 -11.90 10.17 2.73
N ASN A 24 -11.34 10.37 1.55
CA ASN A 24 -11.80 9.66 0.37
C ASN A 24 -11.09 8.32 0.32
N TYR A 25 -11.86 7.28 0.02
CA TYR A 25 -11.36 5.92 -0.09
C TYR A 25 -11.78 5.36 -1.44
N LYS A 26 -10.81 4.87 -2.22
CA LYS A 26 -11.07 4.26 -3.52
C LYS A 26 -10.41 2.89 -3.57
N ILE A 27 -11.23 1.85 -3.57
CA ILE A 27 -10.79 0.47 -3.79
C ILE A 27 -10.28 0.32 -5.22
N LEU A 28 -9.11 -0.28 -5.38
CA LEU A 28 -8.50 -0.63 -6.65
C LEU A 28 -8.60 -2.14 -6.96
N ASP A 29 -9.25 -2.91 -6.10
CA ASP A 29 -9.58 -4.33 -6.31
C ASP A 29 -10.39 -4.55 -7.61
N GLY A 30 -10.48 -5.82 -8.00
CA GLY A 30 -11.13 -6.30 -9.22
C GLY A 30 -10.11 -6.74 -10.26
N GLU A 31 -10.45 -6.61 -11.54
CA GLU A 31 -9.63 -7.10 -12.63
C GLU A 31 -8.38 -6.23 -12.85
N TRP A 32 -7.22 -6.86 -12.88
CA TRP A 32 -5.91 -6.33 -13.21
C TRP A 32 -5.32 -7.16 -14.35
N GLU A 33 -4.27 -6.65 -14.98
CA GLU A 33 -3.48 -7.42 -15.94
C GLU A 33 -2.17 -7.86 -15.29
N VAL A 34 -1.69 -9.05 -15.63
CA VAL A 34 -0.41 -9.57 -15.15
C VAL A 34 0.35 -10.26 -16.27
N VAL A 35 1.65 -10.00 -16.35
CA VAL A 35 2.61 -10.80 -17.12
C VAL A 35 3.59 -11.48 -16.19
N PHE A 36 4.16 -12.59 -16.64
CA PHE A 36 5.08 -13.40 -15.86
C PHE A 36 6.47 -13.35 -16.48
N ASP A 37 7.38 -12.62 -15.83
CA ASP A 37 8.77 -12.50 -16.24
C ASP A 37 9.58 -13.71 -15.80
N THR A 38 9.37 -14.82 -16.52
CA THR A 38 10.02 -16.13 -16.27
C THR A 38 11.55 -16.11 -16.40
N LEU A 39 12.12 -15.08 -17.02
CA LEU A 39 13.57 -14.94 -17.23
C LEU A 39 14.19 -13.88 -16.32
N ASN A 40 13.41 -13.28 -15.42
CA ASN A 40 13.81 -12.17 -14.55
C ASN A 40 14.55 -11.04 -15.31
N LYS A 41 14.05 -10.68 -16.50
CA LYS A 41 14.62 -9.56 -17.27
C LYS A 41 14.36 -8.21 -16.61
N SER A 42 13.35 -8.12 -15.75
CA SER A 42 12.99 -6.94 -14.97
C SER A 42 13.88 -6.68 -13.75
N GLY A 43 14.91 -7.50 -13.51
CA GLY A 43 15.85 -7.33 -12.40
C GLY A 43 16.76 -6.10 -12.49
N SER A 44 16.57 -5.24 -13.49
CA SER A 44 17.17 -3.90 -13.57
C SER A 44 16.42 -2.87 -12.72
N HIS A 45 15.20 -3.17 -12.29
CA HIS A 45 14.34 -2.32 -11.46
C HIS A 45 14.04 -0.95 -12.08
N ASN A 46 14.09 -0.82 -13.41
CA ASN A 46 13.72 0.40 -14.13
C ASN A 46 12.36 0.25 -14.83
N ILE A 47 11.66 1.36 -15.04
CA ILE A 47 10.32 1.34 -15.61
C ILE A 47 10.32 0.98 -17.10
N GLU A 48 11.35 1.35 -17.85
CA GLU A 48 11.45 1.08 -19.29
C GLU A 48 11.44 -0.42 -19.58
N ASP A 49 12.22 -1.20 -18.83
CA ASP A 49 12.31 -2.65 -18.94
C ASP A 49 11.01 -3.31 -18.49
N ILE A 50 10.38 -2.83 -17.40
CA ILE A 50 9.05 -3.30 -16.97
C ILE A 50 8.05 -3.15 -18.12
N LYS A 51 7.96 -1.96 -18.73
CA LYS A 51 7.03 -1.69 -19.82
C LYS A 51 7.36 -2.53 -21.05
N GLN A 52 8.64 -2.62 -21.43
CA GLN A 52 9.07 -3.43 -22.57
C GLN A 52 8.71 -4.91 -22.37
N ILE A 53 8.94 -5.46 -21.18
CA ILE A 53 8.57 -6.84 -20.86
C ILE A 53 7.06 -7.01 -20.90
N PHE A 54 6.32 -6.09 -20.28
CA PHE A 54 4.86 -6.12 -20.24
C PHE A 54 4.24 -6.08 -21.64
N ASP A 55 4.74 -5.23 -22.52
CA ASP A 55 4.24 -5.10 -23.89
C ASP A 55 4.70 -6.26 -24.81
N SER A 56 5.75 -7.00 -24.41
CA SER A 56 6.26 -8.14 -25.16
C SER A 56 5.58 -9.48 -24.84
N ILE A 57 4.77 -9.54 -23.79
CA ILE A 57 4.10 -10.75 -23.31
C ILE A 57 2.60 -10.50 -23.29
N GLU A 58 1.81 -11.42 -23.82
CA GLU A 58 0.34 -11.32 -23.75
C GLU A 58 -0.10 -11.31 -22.27
N PRO A 59 -0.78 -10.24 -21.80
CA PRO A 59 -1.19 -10.14 -20.42
C PRO A 59 -2.34 -11.09 -20.08
N VAL A 60 -2.29 -11.67 -18.88
CA VAL A 60 -3.39 -12.46 -18.31
C VAL A 60 -4.21 -11.57 -17.40
N LYS A 61 -5.54 -11.69 -17.47
CA LYS A 61 -6.44 -11.02 -16.53
C LYS A 61 -6.48 -11.76 -15.21
N ILE A 62 -6.27 -11.04 -14.12
CA ILE A 62 -6.25 -11.56 -12.74
C ILE A 62 -7.12 -10.69 -11.84
N ASN A 63 -7.86 -11.30 -10.91
CA ASN A 63 -8.53 -10.53 -9.88
C ASN A 63 -7.55 -10.19 -8.76
N VAL A 64 -7.56 -8.96 -8.30
CA VAL A 64 -6.87 -8.53 -7.07
C VAL A 64 -7.95 -8.17 -6.06
N PRO A 65 -7.91 -8.67 -4.82
CA PRO A 65 -6.95 -9.65 -4.30
C PRO A 65 -7.13 -11.06 -4.86
N SER A 66 -6.02 -11.77 -5.09
CA SER A 66 -6.03 -13.22 -5.27
C SER A 66 -4.66 -13.84 -5.01
N CYS A 67 -4.64 -15.15 -4.83
CA CYS A 67 -3.39 -15.92 -4.84
C CYS A 67 -2.93 -16.11 -6.29
N LEU A 68 -1.69 -15.75 -6.62
CA LEU A 68 -1.18 -15.82 -8.00
C LEU A 68 -1.29 -17.24 -8.60
N GLU A 69 -1.16 -18.26 -7.77
CA GLU A 69 -1.22 -19.66 -8.19
C GLU A 69 -2.57 -20.11 -8.73
N THR A 70 -3.67 -19.41 -8.40
CA THR A 70 -4.98 -19.74 -9.00
C THR A 70 -5.01 -19.45 -10.49
N TYR A 71 -4.07 -18.63 -10.98
CA TYR A 71 -3.90 -18.28 -12.39
C TYR A 71 -2.69 -18.97 -13.01
N ARG A 72 -1.61 -19.16 -12.25
CA ARG A 72 -0.44 -19.90 -12.70
C ARG A 72 0.13 -20.78 -11.58
N LYS A 73 -0.31 -22.03 -11.57
CA LYS A 73 0.06 -23.03 -10.57
C LYS A 73 1.58 -23.19 -10.44
N ASP A 74 2.05 -23.32 -9.20
CA ASP A 74 3.46 -23.57 -8.85
C ASP A 74 4.43 -22.50 -9.41
N TYR A 75 3.93 -21.30 -9.73
CA TYR A 75 4.77 -20.23 -10.26
C TYR A 75 5.65 -19.60 -9.18
N GLU A 76 6.95 -19.72 -9.39
CA GLU A 76 7.99 -19.07 -8.60
C GLU A 76 8.79 -18.16 -9.54
N GLY A 77 8.85 -16.87 -9.26
CA GLY A 77 9.44 -15.93 -10.21
C GLY A 77 9.03 -14.49 -9.97
N VAL A 78 8.93 -13.74 -11.06
CA VAL A 78 8.51 -12.34 -11.07
C VAL A 78 7.20 -12.19 -11.84
N ALA A 79 6.19 -11.68 -11.15
CA ALA A 79 4.93 -11.26 -11.78
C ALA A 79 4.89 -9.73 -11.85
N ILE A 80 4.61 -9.18 -13.03
CA ILE A 80 4.44 -7.74 -13.21
C ILE A 80 2.96 -7.49 -13.43
N TYR A 81 2.35 -6.73 -12.53
CA TYR A 81 0.95 -6.35 -12.56
C TYR A 81 0.79 -4.95 -13.15
N ARG A 82 -0.33 -4.71 -13.84
CA ARG A 82 -0.76 -3.39 -14.34
C ARG A 82 -2.21 -3.12 -13.97
N LYS A 83 -2.47 -1.88 -13.54
CA LYS A 83 -3.82 -1.35 -13.32
C LYS A 83 -3.92 0.10 -13.74
N SER A 84 -4.94 0.41 -14.53
CA SER A 84 -5.33 1.80 -14.80
C SER A 84 -6.55 2.19 -13.97
N PHE A 85 -6.56 3.41 -13.45
CA PHE A 85 -7.68 3.93 -12.65
C PHE A 85 -7.78 5.46 -12.76
N PHE A 86 -9.01 5.97 -12.74
CA PHE A 86 -9.27 7.41 -12.75
C PHE A 86 -9.31 8.01 -11.35
N VAL A 87 -8.70 9.18 -11.12
CA VAL A 87 -8.81 9.91 -9.85
C VAL A 87 -9.64 11.17 -10.04
N GLN A 88 -10.66 11.34 -9.20
CA GLN A 88 -11.62 12.42 -9.29
C GLN A 88 -11.04 13.74 -8.77
N GLU A 89 -11.58 14.87 -9.26
CA GLU A 89 -11.14 16.23 -8.93
C GLU A 89 -11.29 16.61 -7.45
N ASP A 90 -12.20 15.97 -6.72
CA ASP A 90 -12.42 16.18 -5.29
C ASP A 90 -11.27 15.65 -4.40
N TRP A 91 -10.30 14.93 -4.98
CA TRP A 91 -9.06 14.54 -4.32
C TRP A 91 -8.00 15.65 -4.38
N ARG A 92 -8.22 16.71 -5.17
CA ARG A 92 -7.27 17.82 -5.30
C ARG A 92 -7.01 18.48 -3.95
N SER A 93 -5.75 18.86 -3.72
CA SER A 93 -5.30 19.51 -2.47
C SER A 93 -5.43 18.64 -1.20
N THR A 94 -5.63 17.33 -1.34
CA THR A 94 -5.51 16.37 -0.23
C THR A 94 -4.16 15.67 -0.28
N ASN A 95 -3.75 15.07 0.83
CA ASN A 95 -2.67 14.09 0.81
C ASN A 95 -3.22 12.76 0.31
N ILE A 96 -2.48 12.05 -0.52
CA ILE A 96 -2.95 10.81 -1.16
C ILE A 96 -1.90 9.74 -0.96
N GLU A 97 -2.34 8.60 -0.45
CA GLU A 97 -1.56 7.38 -0.34
C GLU A 97 -2.17 6.27 -1.18
N ILE A 98 -1.32 5.45 -1.81
CA ILE A 98 -1.71 4.11 -2.23
C ILE A 98 -1.35 3.13 -1.11
N GLN A 99 -2.31 2.31 -0.72
CA GLN A 99 -2.17 1.30 0.33
C GLN A 99 -2.37 -0.09 -0.26
N PHE A 100 -1.46 -0.98 0.09
CA PHE A 100 -1.55 -2.41 -0.13
C PHE A 100 -1.73 -3.08 1.22
N GLU A 101 -2.78 -3.89 1.37
CA GLU A 101 -3.01 -4.63 2.61
C GLU A 101 -2.01 -5.79 2.77
N ALA A 102 -1.58 -6.41 1.67
CA ALA A 102 -0.49 -7.38 1.62
C ALA A 102 -0.09 -7.73 0.17
N VAL A 103 1.21 -7.87 -0.07
CA VAL A 103 1.77 -8.41 -1.32
C VAL A 103 2.83 -9.44 -0.97
N ASN A 104 2.72 -10.66 -1.49
CA ASN A 104 3.70 -11.71 -1.22
C ASN A 104 4.65 -11.88 -2.42
N TYR A 105 5.95 -11.58 -2.35
CA TYR A 105 6.73 -11.23 -1.16
C TYR A 105 7.47 -9.89 -1.23
N ILE A 106 8.16 -9.61 -2.33
CA ILE A 106 8.76 -8.28 -2.56
C ILE A 106 7.88 -7.56 -3.59
N ALA A 107 7.43 -6.36 -3.24
CA ALA A 107 6.69 -5.48 -4.12
C ALA A 107 7.54 -4.26 -4.47
N GLU A 108 7.57 -3.91 -5.74
CA GLU A 108 8.12 -2.65 -6.25
C GLU A 108 7.04 -1.96 -7.05
N VAL A 109 6.82 -0.68 -6.78
CA VAL A 109 5.64 0.04 -7.24
C VAL A 109 6.05 1.25 -8.05
N TRP A 110 5.44 1.40 -9.23
CA TRP A 110 5.55 2.58 -10.07
C TRP A 110 4.16 3.14 -10.38
N LEU A 111 4.05 4.46 -10.40
CA LEU A 111 2.84 5.18 -10.79
C LEU A 111 3.22 6.17 -11.87
N ASN A 112 2.50 6.19 -12.99
CA ASN A 112 2.73 7.12 -14.11
C ASN A 112 4.21 7.19 -14.55
N ASN A 113 4.86 6.03 -14.57
CA ASN A 113 6.27 5.82 -14.86
C ASN A 113 7.30 6.23 -13.79
N GLU A 114 6.89 6.81 -12.67
CA GLU A 114 7.80 7.17 -11.58
C GLU A 114 7.82 6.10 -10.49
N VAL A 115 8.99 5.89 -9.88
CA VAL A 115 9.14 4.96 -8.75
C VAL A 115 8.43 5.52 -7.52
N VAL A 116 7.55 4.73 -6.93
CA VAL A 116 6.80 5.09 -5.71
C VAL A 116 7.47 4.49 -4.46
N GLY A 117 7.97 3.26 -4.54
CA GLY A 117 8.65 2.61 -3.43
C GLY A 117 8.71 1.09 -3.54
N THR A 118 9.30 0.48 -2.52
CA THR A 118 9.46 -0.97 -2.41
C THR A 118 9.05 -1.47 -1.02
N HIS A 119 8.53 -2.70 -0.94
CA HIS A 119 8.17 -3.37 0.30
C HIS A 119 8.64 -4.81 0.28
N LYS A 120 9.19 -5.29 1.40
CA LYS A 120 9.58 -6.69 1.61
C LYS A 120 8.82 -7.24 2.81
N GLY A 121 7.90 -8.17 2.56
CA GLY A 121 7.02 -8.69 3.59
C GLY A 121 5.70 -9.16 3.00
N GLY A 122 5.34 -10.42 3.24
CA GLY A 122 4.17 -11.02 2.61
C GLY A 122 2.83 -10.76 3.30
N TYR A 123 2.83 -10.24 4.53
CA TYR A 123 1.67 -10.29 5.43
C TYR A 123 1.36 -8.99 6.18
N SER A 124 2.18 -7.96 5.98
CA SER A 124 1.98 -6.66 6.61
C SER A 124 1.48 -5.66 5.58
N PRO A 125 0.53 -4.77 5.95
CA PRO A 125 0.14 -3.67 5.09
C PRO A 125 1.29 -2.67 4.94
N PHE A 126 1.29 -1.96 3.82
CA PHE A 126 2.20 -0.84 3.56
C PHE A 126 1.52 0.19 2.68
N SER A 127 1.96 1.45 2.80
CA SER A 127 1.46 2.53 1.95
C SER A 127 2.59 3.46 1.51
N PHE A 128 2.34 4.16 0.41
CA PHE A 128 3.24 5.18 -0.12
C PHE A 128 2.46 6.44 -0.43
N ARG A 129 3.02 7.59 -0.05
CA ARG A 129 2.49 8.91 -0.42
C ARG A 129 2.81 9.17 -1.90
N ILE A 130 1.79 9.49 -2.69
CA ILE A 130 1.89 9.58 -4.17
C ILE A 130 1.53 10.95 -4.73
N ASN A 131 1.44 11.96 -3.86
CA ASN A 131 1.05 13.33 -4.22
C ASN A 131 1.89 13.97 -5.34
N GLU A 132 3.16 13.60 -5.47
CA GLU A 132 4.08 14.16 -6.47
C GLU A 132 3.92 13.50 -7.85
N THR A 133 3.24 12.35 -7.91
CA THR A 133 3.19 11.47 -9.09
C THR A 133 1.77 11.27 -9.62
N ILE A 134 0.77 11.34 -8.76
CA ILE A 134 -0.64 11.12 -9.12
C ILE A 134 -1.19 12.29 -9.95
N GLU A 135 -1.88 11.95 -11.04
CA GLU A 135 -2.57 12.89 -11.92
C GLU A 135 -4.05 12.97 -11.51
N ILE A 136 -4.46 14.11 -10.95
CA ILE A 136 -5.83 14.36 -10.52
C ILE A 136 -6.68 14.82 -11.70
N GLY A 137 -7.87 14.25 -11.85
CA GLY A 137 -8.76 14.52 -12.98
C GLY A 137 -8.43 13.68 -14.22
N ASP A 138 -7.51 12.71 -14.10
CA ASP A 138 -7.05 11.86 -15.20
C ASP A 138 -6.93 10.38 -14.82
N THR A 139 -6.69 9.54 -15.83
CA THR A 139 -6.41 8.11 -15.71
C THR A 139 -4.93 7.90 -15.41
N ASN A 140 -4.68 7.28 -14.26
CA ASN A 140 -3.35 6.92 -13.80
C ASN A 140 -3.06 5.46 -14.13
N THR A 141 -1.78 5.13 -14.31
CA THR A 141 -1.34 3.75 -14.54
C THR A 141 -0.35 3.32 -13.46
N LEU A 142 -0.67 2.21 -12.80
CA LEU A 142 0.12 1.59 -11.74
C LEU A 142 0.75 0.30 -12.27
N PHE A 143 2.06 0.18 -12.10
CA PHE A 143 2.78 -1.08 -12.27
C PHE A 143 3.24 -1.58 -10.90
N VAL A 144 3.11 -2.88 -10.68
CA VAL A 144 3.64 -3.54 -9.48
C VAL A 144 4.44 -4.76 -9.90
N ARG A 145 5.75 -4.71 -9.71
CA ARG A 145 6.61 -5.89 -9.85
C ARG A 145 6.59 -6.65 -8.53
N VAL A 146 6.26 -7.93 -8.60
CA VAL A 146 6.16 -8.82 -7.45
C VAL A 146 7.11 -9.98 -7.62
N VAL A 147 8.11 -10.07 -6.75
CA VAL A 147 8.94 -11.27 -6.61
C VAL A 147 8.24 -12.21 -5.65
N THR A 148 7.88 -13.41 -6.13
CA THR A 148 7.19 -14.41 -5.31
C THR A 148 8.17 -15.19 -4.43
N PRO A 149 7.68 -15.84 -3.36
CA PRO A 149 8.46 -16.83 -2.63
C PRO A 149 9.07 -17.90 -3.55
N ILE A 150 10.35 -18.23 -3.33
CA ILE A 150 11.06 -19.31 -4.02
C ILE A 150 11.21 -20.50 -3.05
N ILE A 151 10.52 -21.62 -3.30
CA ILE A 151 10.37 -22.73 -2.34
C ILE A 151 10.66 -24.10 -2.99
N LEU A 152 10.15 -24.33 -4.19
CA LEU A 152 10.18 -25.59 -4.94
C LEU A 152 11.43 -25.67 -5.83
N THR A 153 11.94 -24.53 -6.28
CA THR A 153 13.08 -24.43 -7.18
C THR A 153 14.36 -23.98 -6.45
N ASN A 154 15.50 -24.03 -7.15
CA ASN A 154 16.79 -23.52 -6.67
C ASN A 154 17.17 -22.18 -7.32
N GLN A 155 16.22 -21.50 -7.97
CA GLN A 155 16.48 -20.21 -8.59
C GLN A 155 16.79 -19.15 -7.53
N ARG A 156 17.48 -18.09 -7.95
CA ARG A 156 17.69 -16.91 -7.13
C ARG A 156 17.27 -15.67 -7.91
N ILE A 157 16.40 -14.87 -7.31
CA ILE A 157 15.86 -13.64 -7.91
C ILE A 157 16.03 -12.54 -6.88
N ASP A 158 16.74 -11.47 -7.25
CA ASP A 158 17.00 -10.31 -6.40
C ASP A 158 17.56 -10.67 -5.02
N GLY A 159 18.45 -11.67 -5.01
CA GLY A 159 19.03 -12.18 -3.78
C GLY A 159 18.08 -13.02 -2.93
N LEU A 160 16.83 -13.29 -3.35
CA LEU A 160 15.95 -14.30 -2.76
C LEU A 160 16.16 -15.66 -3.40
N GLY A 161 16.41 -16.67 -2.58
CA GLY A 161 16.41 -18.07 -2.95
C GLY A 161 15.63 -18.92 -1.97
N ARG A 162 15.82 -20.23 -2.09
CA ARG A 162 15.17 -21.21 -1.22
C ARG A 162 15.50 -20.94 0.25
N TYR A 163 14.46 -20.97 1.10
CA TYR A 163 14.53 -20.77 2.56
C TYR A 163 14.81 -19.33 3.04
N GLU A 164 14.80 -18.34 2.15
CA GLU A 164 15.06 -16.93 2.52
C GLU A 164 13.77 -16.13 2.74
N VAL A 165 12.62 -16.81 2.69
CA VAL A 165 11.30 -16.24 2.94
C VAL A 165 10.54 -17.11 3.95
N PRO A 166 9.68 -16.53 4.81
CA PRO A 166 8.79 -17.30 5.67
C PRO A 166 7.85 -18.18 4.84
N SER A 167 8.13 -19.48 4.75
CA SER A 167 7.28 -20.44 4.05
C SER A 167 6.41 -21.19 5.05
N TRP A 168 5.11 -20.91 5.07
CA TRP A 168 4.14 -21.80 5.71
C TRP A 168 3.79 -22.93 4.74
N ARG A 169 3.78 -24.17 5.20
CA ARG A 169 3.44 -25.35 4.37
C ARG A 169 1.95 -25.31 3.97
N GLY A 170 1.62 -24.53 2.93
CA GLY A 170 0.52 -24.86 2.02
C GLY A 170 -0.63 -23.86 1.81
N ALA A 171 -0.42 -22.60 1.38
CA ALA A 171 -1.57 -21.91 0.73
C ALA A 171 -1.32 -20.68 -0.17
N ILE A 172 -0.20 -19.94 -0.08
CA ILE A 172 -0.08 -18.68 -0.84
C ILE A 172 1.33 -18.50 -1.43
N ASN A 173 1.58 -19.02 -2.63
CA ASN A 173 2.81 -18.71 -3.36
C ASN A 173 2.61 -17.41 -4.18
N GLY A 174 2.61 -16.30 -3.45
CA GLY A 174 2.85 -14.98 -4.02
C GLY A 174 1.66 -14.23 -4.60
N GLY A 175 1.93 -12.99 -5.01
CA GLY A 175 0.97 -12.07 -5.63
C GLY A 175 0.40 -11.03 -4.67
N ILE A 176 -0.48 -10.18 -5.21
CA ILE A 176 -1.26 -9.19 -4.46
C ILE A 176 -2.51 -9.89 -3.90
N TRP A 177 -2.38 -10.48 -2.71
CA TRP A 177 -3.37 -11.40 -2.14
C TRP A 177 -4.31 -10.74 -1.13
N GLN A 178 -4.14 -9.44 -0.86
CA GLN A 178 -5.07 -8.60 -0.11
C GLN A 178 -5.34 -7.29 -0.85
N SER A 179 -6.36 -6.56 -0.41
CA SER A 179 -6.88 -5.39 -1.12
C SER A 179 -5.84 -4.29 -1.38
N VAL A 180 -6.08 -3.53 -2.44
CA VAL A 180 -5.33 -2.32 -2.78
C VAL A 180 -6.30 -1.15 -2.84
N ALA A 181 -5.93 -0.01 -2.29
CA ALA A 181 -6.78 1.17 -2.29
C ALA A 181 -5.98 2.47 -2.32
N LEU A 182 -6.61 3.53 -2.81
CA LEU A 182 -6.20 4.89 -2.55
C LEU A 182 -6.89 5.41 -1.30
N LYS A 183 -6.14 6.15 -0.49
CA LYS A 183 -6.65 6.89 0.67
C LYS A 183 -6.26 8.34 0.54
N SER A 184 -7.23 9.24 0.62
CA SER A 184 -6.94 10.66 0.83
C SER A 184 -7.06 11.04 2.30
N PHE A 185 -6.30 12.03 2.73
CA PHE A 185 -6.41 12.61 4.06
C PHE A 185 -6.09 14.11 4.04
N GLY A 186 -6.59 14.81 5.07
CA GLY A 186 -6.29 16.23 5.28
C GLY A 186 -4.84 16.46 5.71
N LYS A 187 -4.55 17.67 6.19
CA LYS A 187 -3.19 18.06 6.60
C LYS A 187 -2.67 17.35 7.86
N ILE A 188 -3.56 16.79 8.66
CA ILE A 188 -3.23 16.08 9.90
C ILE A 188 -3.76 14.66 9.78
N LYS A 189 -2.92 13.67 10.08
CA LYS A 189 -3.26 12.24 10.07
C LYS A 189 -2.88 11.64 11.42
N ILE A 190 -3.77 10.85 12.01
CA ILE A 190 -3.39 9.95 13.11
C ILE A 190 -2.72 8.74 12.47
N GLN A 191 -1.45 8.51 12.77
CA GLN A 191 -0.68 7.40 12.24
C GLN A 191 -0.87 6.13 13.08
N ASP A 192 -0.84 6.27 14.40
CA ASP A 192 -1.01 5.16 15.33
C ASP A 192 -1.74 5.58 16.62
N VAL A 193 -2.40 4.62 17.26
CA VAL A 193 -3.08 4.78 18.55
C VAL A 193 -2.75 3.59 19.44
N PHE A 194 -1.98 3.82 20.49
CA PHE A 194 -1.72 2.81 21.50
C PHE A 194 -2.62 3.01 22.73
N ILE A 195 -3.50 2.04 22.98
CA ILE A 195 -4.53 2.11 24.03
C ILE A 195 -4.08 1.28 25.24
N LYS A 196 -3.93 1.95 26.40
CA LYS A 196 -3.54 1.35 27.69
C LYS A 196 -4.74 1.36 28.65
N PRO A 197 -5.53 0.28 28.75
CA PRO A 197 -6.63 0.20 29.69
C PRO A 197 -6.12 -0.01 31.13
N ASN A 198 -6.73 0.69 32.09
CA ASN A 198 -6.52 0.46 33.52
C ASN A 198 -7.81 -0.05 34.17
N TYR A 199 -7.83 -1.35 34.48
CA TYR A 199 -9.00 -1.99 35.05
C TYR A 199 -9.28 -1.61 36.51
N LYS A 200 -8.30 -1.04 37.23
CA LYS A 200 -8.44 -0.73 38.66
C LYS A 200 -9.18 0.56 38.93
N ASP A 201 -9.00 1.57 38.07
CA ASP A 201 -9.65 2.87 38.17
C ASP A 201 -10.67 3.11 37.04
N HIS A 202 -10.95 2.08 36.24
CA HIS A 202 -11.87 2.13 35.11
C HIS A 202 -11.52 3.25 34.11
N SER A 203 -10.23 3.50 33.88
CA SER A 203 -9.72 4.50 32.94
C SER A 203 -9.00 3.89 31.75
N VAL A 204 -8.75 4.72 30.73
CA VAL A 204 -7.97 4.37 29.54
C VAL A 204 -7.03 5.52 29.23
N VAL A 205 -5.75 5.21 29.00
CA VAL A 205 -4.77 6.16 28.46
C VAL A 205 -4.59 5.86 26.97
N MET A 206 -4.67 6.89 26.14
CA MET A 206 -4.43 6.79 24.70
C MET A 206 -3.16 7.56 24.35
N GLU A 207 -2.22 6.88 23.72
CA GLU A 207 -1.03 7.50 23.14
C GLU A 207 -1.24 7.59 21.62
N LEU A 208 -1.21 8.80 21.09
CA LEU A 208 -1.47 9.08 19.68
C LEU A 208 -0.17 9.46 18.99
N GLU A 209 0.13 8.80 17.87
CA GLU A 209 1.12 9.28 16.91
C GLU A 209 0.38 10.03 15.80
N MET A 210 0.81 11.26 15.53
CA MET A 210 0.16 12.13 14.54
C MET A 210 1.20 12.74 13.61
N GLU A 211 0.84 12.82 12.33
CA GLU A 211 1.60 13.47 11.28
C GLU A 211 0.92 14.78 10.88
N ASN A 212 1.70 15.85 10.76
CA ASN A 212 1.25 17.14 10.24
C ASN A 212 2.01 17.49 8.96
N THR A 213 1.30 17.55 7.84
CA THR A 213 1.87 17.80 6.51
C THR A 213 1.76 19.27 6.09
N THR A 214 1.40 20.19 7.00
CA THR A 214 1.15 21.61 6.67
C THR A 214 2.41 22.35 6.20
N GLU A 215 3.61 21.88 6.58
CA GLU A 215 4.89 22.54 6.31
C GLU A 215 5.73 21.90 5.20
N SER A 216 5.18 20.94 4.45
CA SER A 216 5.84 20.35 3.29
C SER A 216 5.80 21.30 2.07
N LYS A 217 6.31 22.52 2.20
CA LYS A 217 6.83 23.30 1.07
C LYS A 217 8.35 23.19 1.14
N LYS A 218 8.92 22.24 0.41
CA LYS A 218 10.36 22.30 0.11
C LYS A 218 10.60 23.48 -0.84
N GLN A 219 11.56 24.32 -0.44
CA GLN A 219 12.22 25.33 -1.25
C GLN A 219 12.83 24.74 -2.52
#